data_AF-Q6P9Y6-F1
#
_entry.id   AF-Q6P9Y6-F1
#
_cell.length_a   1.000
_cell.length_b   1.000
_cell.length_c   1.000
_cell.angle_alpha   90.00
_cell.angle_beta   90.00
_cell.angle_gamma   90.00
#
_symmetry.space_group_name_H-M   'P 1'
#
loop_
_entity.id
_entity.type
_entity.pdbx_description
1 polymer ?
#
loop_
_entity_poly.entity_id
_entity_poly.type
_entity_poly.pdbx_seq_one_letter_code
_entity_poly.pdbx_strand_id
1 'polypeptide(L)'
;DEPDTLEAAKKTMWERLTAPEDVFSKLQRENMAIIESYGAALMEVVCRDACDGHEIGRMLALALLDRIVSVDKQHQWLLYLSNSGYLKVLVDSLVDDDRTLQSLLTPQPPLLKALYTYESKMAFLTRVAKEQQGSAELLRSGVIVRLAQCQVYDMRPEMDSHGMFGMRDPPVFIPTPVDRYRQILLPALQLCQVILTSSMSQHLQAAGQVLQFLVSHSDTIQAILRCQDVSTGSLQELALLTGIISKAALPGMLSELDVDVNEGSLMELHGHIARFQRQCLGLLSRFGGADRLRQFKFQDNNAEGDRVSKKDEIELAMQQICANVMEYCQSFIQQNSSNLQSAAMCLFTPSLSETVNRDGARQDTQVPVVPYWRLPGLGIIIYLLKQSATDFFSYYDSHRRSVNKLQNVEQLPPDEIKELCQSVMPAGIDKISTAQKCVLARRRLVKLINNRAKLLSLCSYIIETCLFILWRHLEYYLLHCTPMDSQDSLFASRTLFKSRRLQEPNLDFRSGLSQVNQHDIDQLQSDAVNAFGESLQKKLLDIEGLYSKVRSRYSFIQALIRRIRGLLRLSRN
;
A
#
# COMPACT_ATOMS: atom_id res chain seq x y z
N ASP A 1 -25.27 1.25 -1.92
CA ASP A 1 -23.92 1.68 -2.35
C ASP A 1 -23.98 2.55 -3.61
N GLU A 2 -24.41 3.82 -3.48
CA GLU A 2 -24.08 4.82 -4.50
C GLU A 2 -22.57 5.08 -4.45
N PRO A 3 -21.85 5.09 -5.58
CA PRO A 3 -20.43 5.43 -5.58
C PRO A 3 -20.25 6.91 -5.20
N ASP A 4 -19.27 7.21 -4.36
CA ASP A 4 -18.80 8.57 -4.11
C ASP A 4 -18.22 9.17 -5.40
N THR A 5 -19.08 9.71 -6.26
CA THR A 5 -18.70 10.46 -7.45
C THR A 5 -18.30 11.90 -7.06
N LEU A 6 -17.52 12.56 -7.90
CA LEU A 6 -17.22 14.00 -7.76
C LEU A 6 -18.50 14.87 -7.72
N GLU A 7 -19.63 14.35 -8.19
CA GLU A 7 -20.95 14.98 -8.09
C GLU A 7 -21.60 14.81 -6.71
N ALA A 8 -21.34 13.70 -6.01
CA ALA A 8 -21.86 13.46 -4.64
C ALA A 8 -21.30 14.47 -3.62
N ALA A 9 -20.14 15.07 -3.89
CA ALA A 9 -19.56 16.15 -3.10
C ALA A 9 -20.37 17.46 -3.16
N LYS A 10 -21.27 17.63 -4.15
CA LYS A 10 -22.15 18.80 -4.26
C LYS A 10 -23.46 18.68 -3.46
N LYS A 11 -23.83 17.49 -2.98
CA LYS A 11 -25.00 17.31 -2.11
C LYS A 11 -24.68 17.86 -0.72
N THR A 12 -25.44 18.86 -0.28
CA THR A 12 -25.20 19.51 1.02
C THR A 12 -25.46 18.51 2.16
N MET A 13 -24.74 18.64 3.28
CA MET A 13 -24.93 17.81 4.49
C MET A 13 -26.40 17.76 4.95
N TRP A 14 -27.14 18.85 4.72
CA TRP A 14 -28.57 18.98 5.00
C TRP A 14 -29.45 18.06 4.13
N GLU A 15 -29.16 17.90 2.84
CA GLU A 15 -29.92 16.97 1.97
C GLU A 15 -29.69 15.49 2.33
N ARG A 16 -28.54 15.14 2.92
CA ARG A 16 -28.29 13.78 3.45
C ARG A 16 -29.03 13.52 4.76
N LEU A 17 -29.29 14.56 5.56
CA LEU A 17 -30.02 14.48 6.82
C LEU A 17 -31.55 14.42 6.62
N THR A 18 -32.06 14.94 5.49
CA THR A 18 -33.49 14.95 5.15
C THR A 18 -33.86 13.96 4.04
N ALA A 19 -32.92 13.20 3.49
CA ALA A 19 -33.23 12.13 2.55
C ALA A 19 -34.02 11.02 3.26
N PRO A 20 -35.10 10.49 2.65
CA PRO A 20 -35.79 9.32 3.21
C PRO A 20 -34.78 8.20 3.41
N GLU A 21 -34.85 7.50 4.55
CA GLU A 21 -33.93 6.38 4.85
C GLU A 21 -33.81 5.45 3.64
N ASP A 22 -32.56 5.22 3.21
CA ASP A 22 -32.27 4.27 2.14
C ASP A 22 -32.96 2.93 2.46
N VAL A 23 -33.80 2.46 1.53
CA VAL A 23 -34.60 1.24 1.68
C VAL A 23 -33.70 0.05 2.08
N PHE A 24 -32.45 0.06 1.61
CA PHE A 24 -31.44 -0.92 1.98
C PHE A 24 -31.03 -0.84 3.45
N SER A 25 -30.80 0.37 3.98
CA SER A 25 -30.45 0.58 5.39
C SER A 25 -31.59 0.19 6.33
N LYS A 26 -32.85 0.44 5.90
CA LYS A 26 -34.04 -0.02 6.63
C LYS A 26 -34.12 -1.54 6.68
N LEU A 27 -33.97 -2.21 5.53
CA LEU A 27 -33.97 -3.68 5.44
C LEU A 27 -32.85 -4.31 6.27
N GLN A 28 -31.65 -3.74 6.25
CA GLN A 28 -30.52 -4.21 7.05
C GLN A 28 -30.82 -4.17 8.55
N ARG A 29 -31.48 -3.10 9.02
CA ARG A 29 -31.90 -2.96 10.42
C ARG A 29 -32.97 -3.98 10.80
N GLU A 30 -33.98 -4.17 9.94
CA GLU A 30 -35.04 -5.16 10.18
C GLU A 30 -34.48 -6.59 10.23
N ASN A 31 -33.58 -6.94 9.32
CA ASN A 31 -32.90 -8.23 9.33
C ASN A 31 -32.07 -8.43 10.62
N MET A 32 -31.36 -7.40 11.08
CA MET A 32 -30.57 -7.48 12.31
C MET A 32 -31.46 -7.69 13.54
N ALA A 33 -32.61 -6.99 13.63
CA ALA A 33 -33.56 -7.17 14.71
C ALA A 33 -34.13 -8.61 14.77
N ILE A 34 -34.34 -9.24 13.61
CA ILE A 34 -34.74 -10.65 13.54
C ILE A 34 -33.62 -11.55 14.07
N ILE A 35 -32.37 -11.32 13.66
CA ILE A 35 -31.20 -12.09 14.14
C ILE A 35 -31.05 -11.96 15.67
N GLU A 36 -31.15 -10.73 16.18
CA GLU A 36 -31.07 -10.43 17.61
C GLU A 36 -32.19 -11.08 18.42
N SER A 37 -33.38 -11.30 17.82
CA SER A 37 -34.52 -11.94 18.49
C SER A 37 -34.26 -13.39 18.91
N TYR A 38 -33.33 -14.09 18.23
CA TYR A 38 -32.90 -15.44 18.62
C TYR A 38 -31.92 -15.42 19.81
N GLY A 39 -31.36 -14.26 20.15
CA GLY A 39 -30.50 -14.04 21.31
C GLY A 39 -29.23 -14.88 21.34
N ALA A 40 -28.74 -15.12 22.55
CA ALA A 40 -27.47 -15.80 22.80
C ALA A 40 -27.43 -17.25 22.30
N ALA A 41 -28.58 -17.93 22.18
CA ALA A 41 -28.64 -19.32 21.71
C ALA A 41 -28.12 -19.45 20.26
N LEU A 42 -28.50 -18.50 19.38
CA LEU A 42 -27.99 -18.47 18.02
C LEU A 42 -26.50 -18.10 18.00
N MET A 43 -26.09 -17.14 18.83
CA MET A 43 -24.69 -16.76 18.94
C MET A 43 -23.83 -17.95 19.37
N GLU A 44 -24.25 -18.72 20.37
CA GLU A 44 -23.55 -19.91 20.86
C GLU A 44 -23.39 -20.98 19.78
N VAL A 45 -24.48 -21.35 19.08
CA VAL A 45 -24.44 -22.37 18.03
C VAL A 45 -23.49 -21.97 16.91
N VAL A 46 -23.62 -20.73 16.40
CA VAL A 46 -22.78 -20.26 15.30
C VAL A 46 -21.31 -20.15 15.72
N CYS A 47 -21.02 -19.66 16.94
CA CYS A 47 -19.65 -19.55 17.44
C CYS A 47 -19.01 -20.92 17.68
N ARG A 48 -19.78 -21.88 18.20
CA ARG A 48 -19.32 -23.26 18.40
C ARG A 48 -19.03 -23.95 17.07
N ASP A 49 -19.89 -23.79 16.07
CA ASP A 49 -19.65 -24.33 14.73
C ASP A 49 -18.43 -23.67 14.06
N ALA A 50 -18.19 -22.38 14.31
CA ALA A 50 -17.01 -21.68 13.80
C ALA A 50 -15.69 -22.15 14.46
N CYS A 51 -15.73 -22.68 15.68
CA CYS A 51 -14.53 -23.18 16.37
C CYS A 51 -14.34 -24.70 16.17
N ASP A 52 -15.38 -25.48 16.47
CA ASP A 52 -15.33 -26.95 16.58
C ASP A 52 -16.06 -27.67 15.43
N GLY A 53 -16.69 -26.92 14.53
CA GLY A 53 -17.42 -27.51 13.40
C GLY A 53 -16.51 -28.31 12.47
N HIS A 54 -17.12 -29.27 11.76
CA HIS A 54 -16.49 -29.97 10.64
C HIS A 54 -16.14 -28.97 9.54
N GLU A 55 -15.08 -29.23 8.77
CA GLU A 55 -14.45 -28.33 7.78
C GLU A 55 -15.44 -27.40 7.04
N ILE A 56 -16.44 -27.96 6.36
CA ILE A 56 -17.42 -27.19 5.58
C ILE A 56 -18.35 -26.37 6.49
N GLY A 57 -18.83 -26.94 7.60
CA GLY A 57 -19.68 -26.25 8.56
C GLY A 57 -18.95 -25.06 9.19
N ARG A 58 -17.66 -25.25 9.53
CA ARG A 58 -16.79 -24.20 10.05
C ARG A 58 -16.65 -23.03 9.07
N MET A 59 -16.38 -23.34 7.80
CA MET A 59 -16.27 -22.36 6.73
C MET A 59 -17.56 -21.55 6.58
N LEU A 60 -18.72 -22.20 6.59
CA LEU A 60 -20.02 -21.55 6.48
C LEU A 60 -20.36 -20.70 7.71
N ALA A 61 -20.05 -21.18 8.92
CA ALA A 61 -20.24 -20.45 10.17
C ALA A 61 -19.37 -19.19 10.21
N LEU A 62 -18.10 -19.28 9.80
CA LEU A 62 -17.20 -18.12 9.70
C LEU A 62 -17.69 -17.09 8.67
N ALA A 63 -18.17 -17.55 7.51
CA ALA A 63 -18.76 -16.66 6.50
C ALA A 63 -20.05 -15.97 7.00
N LEU A 64 -20.87 -16.68 7.77
CA LEU A 64 -22.05 -16.11 8.41
C LEU A 64 -21.64 -15.05 9.45
N LEU A 65 -20.67 -15.34 10.31
CA LEU A 65 -20.15 -14.38 11.29
C LEU A 65 -19.56 -13.14 10.63
N ASP A 66 -18.80 -13.26 9.53
CA ASP A 66 -18.30 -12.11 8.75
C ASP A 66 -19.46 -11.19 8.32
N ARG A 67 -20.57 -11.78 7.84
CA ARG A 67 -21.73 -11.01 7.42
C ARG A 67 -22.48 -10.38 8.59
N ILE A 68 -22.69 -11.10 9.69
CA ILE A 68 -23.39 -10.58 10.87
C ILE A 68 -22.60 -9.43 11.49
N VAL A 69 -21.29 -9.59 11.72
CA VAL A 69 -20.44 -8.52 12.27
C VAL A 69 -20.41 -7.30 11.35
N SER A 70 -20.52 -7.47 10.03
CA SER A 70 -20.57 -6.33 9.11
C SER A 70 -21.82 -5.45 9.25
N VAL A 71 -22.89 -5.97 9.86
CA VAL A 71 -24.17 -5.27 10.04
C VAL A 71 -24.48 -4.93 11.51
N ASP A 72 -23.73 -5.52 12.45
CA ASP A 72 -23.88 -5.34 13.89
C ASP A 72 -23.33 -3.99 14.38
N LYS A 73 -24.16 -2.94 14.25
CA LYS A 73 -23.82 -1.59 14.71
C LYS A 73 -23.75 -1.43 16.23
N GLN A 74 -24.29 -2.39 16.99
CA GLN A 74 -24.29 -2.33 18.46
C GLN A 74 -23.13 -3.14 19.07
N HIS A 75 -22.35 -3.83 18.23
CA HIS A 75 -21.21 -4.66 18.62
C HIS A 75 -21.58 -5.79 19.60
N GLN A 76 -22.86 -6.21 19.64
CA GLN A 76 -23.32 -7.27 20.55
C GLN A 76 -22.63 -8.61 20.25
N TRP A 77 -22.48 -8.94 18.96
CA TRP A 77 -21.82 -10.17 18.53
C TRP A 77 -20.33 -10.12 18.83
N LEU A 78 -19.67 -8.98 18.58
CA LEU A 78 -18.26 -8.79 18.90
C LEU A 78 -18.00 -8.96 20.40
N LEU A 79 -18.83 -8.33 21.24
CA LEU A 79 -18.75 -8.45 22.69
C LEU A 79 -18.96 -9.90 23.15
N TYR A 80 -19.96 -10.59 22.60
CA TYR A 80 -20.20 -12.00 22.93
C TYR A 80 -19.02 -12.90 22.55
N LEU A 81 -18.49 -12.73 21.33
CA LEU A 81 -17.33 -13.47 20.82
C LEU A 81 -16.07 -13.29 21.68
N SER A 82 -15.81 -12.05 22.12
CA SER A 82 -14.65 -11.75 22.97
C SER A 82 -14.85 -12.27 24.40
N ASN A 83 -15.99 -11.96 25.03
CA ASN A 83 -16.25 -12.32 26.43
C ASN A 83 -16.38 -13.82 26.66
N SER A 84 -16.91 -14.55 25.67
CA SER A 84 -17.06 -16.00 25.73
C SER A 84 -15.80 -16.75 25.29
N GLY A 85 -14.74 -16.04 24.88
CA GLY A 85 -13.45 -16.63 24.51
C GLY A 85 -13.36 -17.23 23.10
N TYR A 86 -14.45 -17.23 22.31
CA TYR A 86 -14.45 -17.76 20.94
C TYR A 86 -13.46 -17.03 20.03
N LEU A 87 -13.34 -15.71 20.16
CA LEU A 87 -12.37 -14.93 19.37
C LEU A 87 -10.93 -15.39 19.64
N LYS A 88 -10.61 -15.67 20.91
CA LYS A 88 -9.30 -16.17 21.30
C LYS A 88 -9.06 -17.58 20.77
N VAL A 89 -10.04 -18.48 20.84
CA VAL A 89 -9.93 -19.83 20.27
C VAL A 89 -9.66 -19.78 18.77
N LEU A 90 -10.39 -18.93 18.04
CA LEU A 90 -10.17 -18.72 16.60
C LEU A 90 -8.76 -18.22 16.29
N VAL A 91 -8.26 -17.26 17.06
CA VAL A 91 -6.88 -16.73 16.93
C VAL A 91 -5.85 -17.80 17.26
N ASP A 92 -6.02 -18.52 18.37
CA ASP A 92 -5.06 -19.52 18.83
C ASP A 92 -4.94 -20.67 17.82
N SER A 93 -6.04 -21.05 17.17
CA SER A 93 -6.09 -22.09 16.13
C SER A 93 -5.35 -21.74 14.83
N LEU A 94 -4.88 -20.51 14.64
CA LEU A 94 -4.06 -20.15 13.48
C LEU A 94 -2.73 -20.92 13.46
N VAL A 95 -2.16 -21.18 14.64
CA VAL A 95 -0.92 -21.97 14.78
C VAL A 95 -1.20 -23.45 14.53
N ASP A 96 -2.37 -23.95 14.92
CA ASP A 96 -2.78 -25.32 14.67
C ASP A 96 -2.97 -25.59 13.16
N ASP A 97 -3.49 -24.59 12.42
CA ASP A 97 -3.67 -24.67 10.97
C ASP A 97 -2.33 -24.67 10.21
N ASP A 98 -1.26 -24.10 10.78
CA ASP A 98 0.02 -23.84 10.09
C ASP A 98 0.58 -25.07 9.38
N ARG A 99 0.70 -26.21 10.08
CA ARG A 99 1.20 -27.46 9.49
C ARG A 99 0.35 -27.94 8.31
N THR A 100 -0.97 -27.76 8.41
CA THR A 100 -1.90 -28.14 7.35
C THR A 100 -1.71 -27.22 6.13
N LEU A 101 -1.54 -25.92 6.36
CA LEU A 101 -1.28 -24.95 5.29
C LEU A 101 0.07 -25.19 4.60
N GLN A 102 1.11 -25.54 5.34
CA GLN A 102 2.41 -25.94 4.78
C GLN A 102 2.27 -27.12 3.80
N SER A 103 1.46 -28.13 4.15
CA SER A 103 1.23 -29.30 3.29
C SER A 103 0.57 -28.94 1.95
N LEU A 104 -0.22 -27.86 1.91
CA LEU A 104 -0.89 -27.37 0.70
C LEU A 104 0.07 -26.70 -0.29
N LEU A 105 1.28 -26.31 0.14
CA LEU A 105 2.27 -25.68 -0.73
C LEU A 105 3.08 -26.69 -1.55
N THR A 106 2.95 -27.98 -1.26
CA THR A 106 3.58 -29.05 -2.03
C THR A 106 3.03 -29.12 -3.48
N PRO A 107 3.80 -29.58 -4.48
CA PRO A 107 3.34 -29.65 -5.87
C PRO A 107 2.04 -30.43 -6.08
N GLN A 108 1.82 -31.47 -5.25
CA GLN A 108 0.59 -32.26 -5.22
C GLN A 108 -0.13 -32.02 -3.88
N PRO A 109 -0.97 -30.98 -3.78
CA PRO A 109 -1.62 -30.66 -2.52
C PRO A 109 -2.69 -31.69 -2.16
N PRO A 110 -2.96 -31.89 -0.85
CA PRO A 110 -4.19 -32.55 -0.42
C PRO A 110 -5.42 -31.69 -0.77
N LEU A 111 -6.61 -32.12 -0.34
CA LEU A 111 -7.84 -31.37 -0.56
C LEU A 111 -7.75 -29.94 -0.01
N LEU A 112 -8.14 -28.95 -0.82
CA LEU A 112 -8.03 -27.52 -0.50
C LEU A 112 -9.01 -27.00 0.57
N LYS A 113 -9.74 -27.88 1.25
CA LYS A 113 -10.73 -27.49 2.26
C LYS A 113 -10.12 -26.67 3.40
N ALA A 114 -8.92 -27.03 3.83
CA ALA A 114 -8.18 -26.30 4.86
C ALA A 114 -7.83 -24.88 4.40
N LEU A 115 -7.50 -24.70 3.11
CA LEU A 115 -7.22 -23.40 2.52
C LEU A 115 -8.45 -22.49 2.55
N TYR A 116 -9.61 -22.98 2.12
CA TYR A 116 -10.85 -22.19 2.14
C TYR A 116 -11.35 -21.89 3.56
N THR A 117 -11.09 -22.81 4.50
CA THR A 117 -11.37 -22.58 5.93
C THR A 117 -10.50 -21.46 6.48
N TYR A 118 -9.19 -21.48 6.17
CA TYR A 118 -8.26 -20.41 6.53
C TYR A 118 -8.67 -19.07 5.89
N GLU A 119 -9.00 -19.04 4.60
CA GLU A 119 -9.47 -17.82 3.92
C GLU A 119 -10.70 -17.23 4.62
N SER A 120 -11.68 -18.07 4.97
CA SER A 120 -12.90 -17.63 5.68
C SER A 120 -12.59 -17.12 7.08
N LYS A 121 -11.67 -17.78 7.80
CA LYS A 121 -11.19 -17.35 9.12
C LYS A 121 -10.50 -15.99 9.02
N MET A 122 -9.56 -15.83 8.10
CA MET A 122 -8.83 -14.57 7.92
C MET A 122 -9.74 -13.44 7.43
N ALA A 123 -10.73 -13.73 6.57
CA ALA A 123 -11.73 -12.76 6.15
C ALA A 123 -12.55 -12.25 7.35
N PHE A 124 -13.02 -13.16 8.20
CA PHE A 124 -13.72 -12.84 9.43
C PHE A 124 -12.84 -12.04 10.42
N LEU A 125 -11.59 -12.45 10.66
CA LEU A 125 -10.68 -11.68 11.53
C LEU A 125 -10.41 -10.28 10.96
N THR A 126 -10.24 -10.16 9.64
CA THR A 126 -10.07 -8.87 8.95
C THR A 126 -11.33 -8.02 9.05
N ARG A 127 -12.52 -8.62 9.09
CA ARG A 127 -13.78 -7.93 9.34
C ARG A 127 -13.82 -7.31 10.72
N VAL A 128 -13.51 -8.11 11.74
CA VAL A 128 -13.46 -7.67 13.14
C VAL A 128 -12.43 -6.55 13.29
N ALA A 129 -11.25 -6.67 12.65
CA ALA A 129 -10.19 -5.67 12.71
C ALA A 129 -10.56 -4.31 12.10
N LYS A 130 -11.59 -4.22 11.23
CA LYS A 130 -12.01 -2.94 10.63
C LYS A 130 -12.64 -2.00 11.65
N GLU A 131 -13.15 -2.52 12.75
CA GLU A 131 -13.67 -1.71 13.84
C GLU A 131 -12.61 -1.50 14.91
N GLN A 132 -12.56 -0.31 15.49
CA GLN A 132 -11.54 0.05 16.48
C GLN A 132 -11.56 -0.88 17.70
N GLN A 133 -12.75 -1.22 18.21
CA GLN A 133 -12.90 -2.15 19.32
C GLN A 133 -12.48 -3.57 18.94
N GLY A 134 -12.87 -4.04 17.75
CA GLY A 134 -12.50 -5.38 17.28
C GLY A 134 -10.99 -5.52 17.06
N SER A 135 -10.34 -4.48 16.54
CA SER A 135 -8.89 -4.43 16.40
C SER A 135 -8.16 -4.52 17.74
N ALA A 136 -8.62 -3.79 18.75
CA ALA A 136 -8.07 -3.85 20.11
C ALA A 136 -8.23 -5.24 20.73
N GLU A 137 -9.39 -5.88 20.56
CA GLU A 137 -9.63 -7.24 21.07
C GLU A 137 -8.78 -8.30 20.36
N LEU A 138 -8.54 -8.14 19.05
CA LEU A 138 -7.64 -9.00 18.29
C LEU A 138 -6.17 -8.86 18.71
N LEU A 139 -5.71 -7.63 18.96
CA LEU A 139 -4.38 -7.36 19.50
C LEU A 139 -4.22 -7.95 20.91
N ARG A 140 -5.25 -7.83 21.76
CA ARG A 140 -5.28 -8.43 23.10
C ARG A 140 -5.28 -9.97 23.05
N SER A 141 -5.95 -10.53 22.05
CA SER A 141 -5.95 -11.98 21.78
C SER A 141 -4.62 -12.47 21.18
N GLY A 142 -3.72 -11.57 20.79
CA GLY A 142 -2.39 -11.90 20.29
C GLY A 142 -2.39 -12.37 18.83
N VAL A 143 -3.32 -11.90 17.99
CA VAL A 143 -3.43 -12.39 16.60
C VAL A 143 -2.14 -12.25 15.81
N ILE A 144 -1.45 -11.12 15.93
CA ILE A 144 -0.18 -10.87 15.22
C ILE A 144 0.93 -11.78 15.73
N VAL A 145 0.94 -12.07 17.04
CA VAL A 145 1.90 -12.99 17.66
C VAL A 145 1.69 -14.40 17.15
N ARG A 146 0.43 -14.86 16.98
CA ARG A 146 0.13 -16.16 16.38
C ARG A 146 0.56 -16.24 14.93
N LEU A 147 0.31 -15.18 14.14
CA LEU A 147 0.80 -15.12 12.75
C LEU A 147 2.33 -15.20 12.68
N ALA A 148 3.05 -14.54 13.59
CA ALA A 148 4.52 -14.58 13.64
C ALA A 148 5.11 -15.97 13.95
N GLN A 149 4.31 -16.87 14.53
CA GLN A 149 4.72 -18.25 14.83
C GLN A 149 4.55 -19.19 13.64
N CYS A 150 3.71 -18.84 12.65
CA CYS A 150 3.38 -19.68 11.51
C CYS A 150 4.52 -19.75 10.50
N GLN A 151 5.06 -20.95 10.26
CA GLN A 151 6.19 -21.15 9.35
C GLN A 151 5.77 -21.19 7.87
N VAL A 152 4.47 -21.33 7.58
CA VAL A 152 3.95 -21.34 6.20
C VAL A 152 4.34 -20.08 5.42
N TYR A 153 4.52 -18.95 6.10
CA TYR A 153 4.91 -17.70 5.46
C TYR A 153 6.35 -17.71 4.94
N ASP A 154 7.21 -18.61 5.40
CA ASP A 154 8.60 -18.73 4.92
C ASP A 154 8.76 -19.78 3.81
N MET A 155 7.70 -20.49 3.46
CA MET A 155 7.68 -21.50 2.40
C MET A 155 7.38 -20.91 1.01
N ARG A 156 7.98 -19.76 0.68
CA ARG A 156 7.80 -19.14 -0.65
C ARG A 156 8.26 -20.11 -1.75
N PRO A 157 7.39 -20.50 -2.69
CA PRO A 157 7.80 -21.39 -3.78
C PRO A 157 8.85 -20.73 -4.68
N GLU A 158 9.86 -21.50 -5.10
CA GLU A 158 10.86 -21.03 -6.06
C GLU A 158 10.19 -20.67 -7.39
N MET A 159 10.49 -19.47 -7.91
CA MET A 159 9.99 -19.03 -9.21
C MET A 159 10.95 -19.56 -10.28
N ASP A 160 10.57 -20.63 -10.97
CA ASP A 160 11.32 -21.13 -12.13
C ASP A 160 11.43 -20.01 -13.18
N SER A 161 12.58 -19.36 -13.20
CA SER A 161 12.90 -18.22 -14.08
C SER A 161 13.13 -18.69 -15.52
N HIS A 162 13.23 -19.99 -15.74
CA HIS A 162 13.39 -20.64 -17.02
C HIS A 162 12.29 -21.69 -17.12
N GLY A 163 11.36 -21.53 -18.06
CA GLY A 163 10.26 -22.47 -18.34
C GLY A 163 10.74 -23.82 -18.90
N MET A 164 11.73 -24.44 -18.26
CA MET A 164 12.30 -25.74 -18.62
C MET A 164 11.43 -26.91 -18.13
N PHE A 165 10.53 -26.67 -17.18
CA PHE A 165 9.45 -27.59 -16.86
C PHE A 165 8.16 -27.13 -17.55
N GLY A 166 8.06 -27.45 -18.84
CA GLY A 166 6.79 -27.58 -19.53
C GLY A 166 5.95 -28.69 -18.89
N MET A 167 5.43 -28.43 -17.69
CA MET A 167 4.36 -29.24 -17.12
C MET A 167 3.08 -28.79 -17.79
N ARG A 168 2.39 -29.77 -18.41
CA ARG A 168 1.02 -29.67 -18.93
C ARG A 168 0.21 -28.63 -18.16
N ASP A 169 -0.56 -27.82 -18.88
CA ASP A 169 -1.58 -26.94 -18.30
C ASP A 169 -2.16 -27.60 -17.06
N PRO A 170 -1.91 -27.05 -15.85
CA PRO A 170 -2.49 -27.63 -14.66
C PRO A 170 -3.99 -27.73 -14.90
N PRO A 171 -4.65 -28.82 -14.47
CA PRO A 171 -6.09 -28.92 -14.62
C PRO A 171 -6.69 -27.62 -14.07
N VAL A 172 -7.54 -26.96 -14.87
CA VAL A 172 -8.09 -25.60 -14.66
C VAL A 172 -8.62 -25.34 -13.23
N PHE A 173 -8.84 -26.41 -12.46
CA PHE A 173 -9.42 -26.41 -11.12
C PHE A 173 -8.41 -26.33 -9.95
N ILE A 174 -7.11 -26.62 -10.12
CA ILE A 174 -6.13 -26.59 -9.02
C ILE A 174 -5.20 -25.37 -9.18
N PRO A 175 -5.25 -24.38 -8.26
CA PRO A 175 -4.35 -23.23 -8.31
C PRO A 175 -2.88 -23.65 -8.21
N THR A 176 -1.95 -22.88 -8.77
CA THR A 176 -0.51 -23.19 -8.70
C THR A 176 0.01 -23.07 -7.25
N PRO A 177 1.16 -23.70 -6.90
CA PRO A 177 1.76 -23.51 -5.57
C PRO A 177 1.96 -22.04 -5.19
N VAL A 178 2.34 -21.19 -6.16
CA VAL A 178 2.51 -19.74 -5.95
C VAL A 178 1.16 -19.07 -5.66
N ASP A 179 0.10 -19.44 -6.36
CA ASP A 179 -1.25 -18.88 -6.11
C ASP A 179 -1.78 -19.29 -4.74
N ARG A 180 -1.57 -20.55 -4.33
CA ARG A 180 -1.95 -21.02 -2.99
C ARG A 180 -1.16 -20.33 -1.90
N TYR A 181 0.15 -20.14 -2.10
CA TYR A 181 0.98 -19.34 -1.20
C TYR A 181 0.44 -17.91 -1.04
N ARG A 182 0.04 -17.26 -2.14
CA ARG A 182 -0.59 -15.93 -2.09
C ARG A 182 -1.94 -15.92 -1.38
N GLN A 183 -2.78 -16.95 -1.59
CA GLN A 183 -4.03 -17.14 -0.85
C GLN A 183 -3.80 -17.26 0.67
N ILE A 184 -2.63 -17.73 1.09
CA ILE A 184 -2.25 -17.80 2.51
C ILE A 184 -1.66 -16.47 3.01
N LEU A 185 -0.71 -15.89 2.29
CA LEU A 185 0.03 -14.70 2.72
C LEU A 185 -0.79 -13.41 2.64
N LEU A 186 -1.54 -13.19 1.55
CA LEU A 186 -2.24 -11.92 1.33
C LEU A 186 -3.27 -11.60 2.44
N PRO A 187 -4.10 -12.56 2.91
CA PRO A 187 -5.01 -12.28 4.04
C PRO A 187 -4.30 -11.91 5.33
N ALA A 188 -3.12 -12.49 5.61
CA ALA A 188 -2.33 -12.13 6.80
C ALA A 188 -1.80 -10.70 6.70
N LEU A 189 -1.24 -10.32 5.54
CA LEU A 189 -0.78 -8.95 5.29
C LEU A 189 -1.94 -7.93 5.33
N GLN A 190 -3.10 -8.28 4.75
CA GLN A 190 -4.29 -7.45 4.80
C GLN A 190 -4.78 -7.24 6.23
N LEU A 191 -4.80 -8.28 7.05
CA LEU A 191 -5.17 -8.19 8.46
C LEU A 191 -4.20 -7.25 9.22
N CYS A 192 -2.89 -7.39 9.02
CA CYS A 192 -1.88 -6.49 9.59
C CYS A 192 -2.12 -5.02 9.17
N GLN A 193 -2.37 -4.77 7.89
CA GLN A 193 -2.64 -3.42 7.39
C GLN A 193 -3.92 -2.82 8.00
N VAL A 194 -4.99 -3.62 8.08
CA VAL A 194 -6.25 -3.18 8.69
C VAL A 194 -6.05 -2.87 10.17
N ILE A 195 -5.36 -3.71 10.93
CA ILE A 195 -5.05 -3.47 12.35
C ILE A 195 -4.27 -2.16 12.55
N LEU A 196 -3.26 -1.88 11.73
CA LEU A 196 -2.48 -0.64 11.80
C LEU A 196 -3.34 0.61 11.50
N THR A 197 -4.34 0.47 10.64
CA THR A 197 -5.19 1.60 10.21
C THR A 197 -6.40 1.84 11.12
N SER A 198 -6.91 0.82 11.80
CA SER A 198 -8.03 0.95 12.73
C SER A 198 -7.62 1.25 14.18
N SER A 199 -6.38 0.92 14.56
CA SER A 199 -5.88 1.04 15.94
C SER A 199 -5.31 2.42 16.27
N MET A 200 -6.03 3.52 16.04
CA MET A 200 -5.45 4.86 16.24
C MET A 200 -4.94 5.12 17.68
N SER A 201 -5.67 4.63 18.70
CA SER A 201 -5.32 4.81 20.12
C SER A 201 -4.25 3.84 20.64
N GLN A 202 -4.06 2.71 19.94
CA GLN A 202 -3.10 1.65 20.30
C GLN A 202 -2.07 1.44 19.18
N HIS A 203 -1.85 2.47 18.36
CA HIS A 203 -1.06 2.35 17.13
C HIS A 203 0.37 1.89 17.43
N LEU A 204 0.97 2.39 18.51
CA LEU A 204 2.32 2.00 18.92
C LEU A 204 2.42 0.50 19.23
N GLN A 205 1.46 -0.04 19.98
CA GLN A 205 1.41 -1.47 20.30
C GLN A 205 1.18 -2.31 19.03
N ALA A 206 0.25 -1.89 18.17
CA ALA A 206 -0.03 -2.55 16.90
C ALA A 206 1.20 -2.58 15.99
N ALA A 207 1.88 -1.43 15.83
CA ALA A 207 3.10 -1.29 15.06
C ALA A 207 4.22 -2.17 15.62
N GLY A 208 4.43 -2.19 16.93
CA GLY A 208 5.42 -3.05 17.58
C GLY A 208 5.19 -4.55 17.29
N GLN A 209 3.95 -5.03 17.44
CA GLN A 209 3.62 -6.43 17.15
C GLN A 209 3.77 -6.74 15.65
N VAL A 210 3.33 -5.86 14.76
CA VAL A 210 3.43 -6.08 13.31
C VAL A 210 4.89 -6.06 12.85
N LEU A 211 5.74 -5.21 13.44
CA LEU A 211 7.19 -5.26 13.19
C LEU A 211 7.81 -6.59 13.62
N GLN A 212 7.41 -7.13 14.77
CA GLN A 212 7.86 -8.46 15.20
C GLN A 212 7.47 -9.55 14.19
N PHE A 213 6.25 -9.50 13.64
CA PHE A 213 5.83 -10.40 12.56
C PHE A 213 6.73 -10.25 11.30
N LEU A 214 6.96 -9.02 10.84
CA LEU A 214 7.83 -8.79 9.67
C LEU A 214 9.27 -9.26 9.89
N VAL A 215 9.79 -9.11 11.10
CA VAL A 215 11.16 -9.53 11.46
C VAL A 215 11.27 -11.04 11.59
N SER A 216 10.25 -11.69 12.15
CA SER A 216 10.18 -13.17 12.25
C SER A 216 10.28 -13.84 10.88
N HIS A 217 9.74 -13.19 9.83
CA HIS A 217 9.76 -13.68 8.44
C HIS A 217 10.67 -12.84 7.53
N SER A 218 11.75 -12.26 8.09
CA SER A 218 12.50 -11.19 7.42
C SER A 218 13.12 -11.57 6.07
N ASP A 219 13.53 -12.82 5.86
CA ASP A 219 14.09 -13.28 4.60
C ASP A 219 13.04 -13.27 3.48
N THR A 220 11.84 -13.73 3.80
CA THR A 220 10.70 -13.74 2.89
C THR A 220 10.23 -12.33 2.57
N ILE A 221 10.12 -11.47 3.58
CA ILE A 221 9.79 -10.05 3.38
C ILE A 221 10.83 -9.37 2.48
N GLN A 222 12.13 -9.58 2.75
CA GLN A 222 13.19 -9.02 1.90
C GLN A 222 13.16 -9.58 0.47
N ALA A 223 12.82 -10.86 0.29
CA ALA A 223 12.68 -11.47 -1.04
C ALA A 223 11.54 -10.81 -1.84
N ILE A 224 10.40 -10.55 -1.21
CA ILE A 224 9.28 -9.84 -1.83
C ILE A 224 9.69 -8.41 -2.19
N LEU A 225 10.30 -7.68 -1.26
CA LEU A 225 10.72 -6.28 -1.46
C LEU A 225 11.77 -6.12 -2.57
N ARG A 226 12.55 -7.15 -2.90
CA ARG A 226 13.45 -7.14 -4.07
C ARG A 226 12.69 -7.18 -5.41
N CYS A 227 11.46 -7.68 -5.42
CA CYS A 227 10.58 -7.76 -6.59
C CYS A 227 11.27 -8.40 -7.80
N GLN A 228 11.47 -9.71 -7.85
CA GLN A 228 12.16 -10.30 -9.01
C GLN A 228 11.30 -10.27 -10.29
N ASP A 229 9.98 -10.36 -10.14
CA ASP A 229 9.00 -10.37 -11.23
C ASP A 229 7.96 -9.24 -11.11
N VAL A 230 7.35 -8.86 -12.25
CA VAL A 230 6.28 -7.85 -12.33
C VAL A 230 4.96 -8.53 -12.73
N SER A 231 4.50 -9.44 -11.88
CA SER A 231 3.16 -10.04 -12.00
C SER A 231 2.15 -9.29 -11.12
N THR A 232 0.86 -9.41 -11.43
CA THR A 232 -0.21 -8.80 -10.62
C THR A 232 -0.14 -9.25 -9.16
N GLY A 233 0.14 -10.54 -8.91
CA GLY A 233 0.28 -11.09 -7.56
C GLY A 233 1.48 -10.50 -6.80
N SER A 234 2.66 -10.46 -7.42
CA SER A 234 3.86 -9.89 -6.78
C SER A 234 3.72 -8.40 -6.50
N LEU A 235 3.02 -7.65 -7.36
CA LEU A 235 2.73 -6.23 -7.11
C LEU A 235 1.71 -6.03 -5.97
N GLN A 236 0.73 -6.93 -5.82
CA GLN A 236 -0.18 -6.88 -4.67
C GLN A 236 0.55 -7.18 -3.35
N GLU A 237 1.45 -8.17 -3.33
CA GLU A 237 2.32 -8.44 -2.18
C GLU A 237 3.12 -7.18 -1.78
N LEU A 238 3.76 -6.54 -2.77
CA LEU A 238 4.53 -5.30 -2.57
C LEU A 238 3.67 -4.13 -2.10
N ALA A 239 2.48 -3.95 -2.67
CA ALA A 239 1.57 -2.87 -2.29
C ALA A 239 1.12 -3.03 -0.83
N LEU A 240 0.86 -4.25 -0.36
CA LEU A 240 0.53 -4.49 1.05
C LEU A 240 1.74 -4.25 1.95
N LEU A 241 2.90 -4.85 1.64
CA LEU A 241 4.09 -4.73 2.48
C LEU A 241 4.58 -3.29 2.61
N THR A 242 4.63 -2.55 1.50
CA THR A 242 5.03 -1.13 1.55
C THR A 242 4.08 -0.30 2.39
N GLY A 243 2.77 -0.58 2.36
CA GLY A 243 1.77 0.11 3.18
C GLY A 243 1.79 -0.29 4.66
N ILE A 244 2.21 -1.52 4.97
CA ILE A 244 2.44 -1.96 6.34
C ILE A 244 3.71 -1.28 6.88
N ILE A 245 4.80 -1.31 6.12
CA ILE A 245 6.09 -0.72 6.50
C ILE A 245 5.95 0.80 6.67
N SER A 246 5.19 1.50 5.82
CA SER A 246 4.98 2.95 5.94
C SER A 246 4.35 3.37 7.26
N LYS A 247 3.56 2.49 7.89
CA LYS A 247 2.84 2.76 9.15
C LYS A 247 3.54 2.16 10.36
N ALA A 248 4.16 0.99 10.22
CA ALA A 248 4.76 0.27 11.32
C ALA A 248 6.24 0.66 11.55
N ALA A 249 7.00 0.92 10.49
CA ALA A 249 8.46 1.11 10.55
C ALA A 249 8.87 2.58 10.67
N LEU A 250 8.20 3.35 11.52
CA LEU A 250 8.46 4.78 11.70
C LEU A 250 9.67 5.05 12.61
N PRO A 251 10.50 6.06 12.34
CA PRO A 251 11.57 6.51 13.25
C PRO A 251 11.03 6.82 14.66
N GLY A 252 11.77 6.47 15.70
CA GLY A 252 11.37 6.73 17.08
C GLY A 252 10.40 5.70 17.68
N MET A 253 9.75 4.86 16.86
CA MET A 253 8.90 3.74 17.31
C MET A 253 9.58 2.89 18.40
N LEU A 254 10.83 2.50 18.16
CA LEU A 254 11.60 1.65 19.08
C LEU A 254 12.02 2.38 20.37
N SER A 255 12.05 3.71 20.35
CA SER A 255 12.37 4.51 21.54
C SER A 255 11.15 4.73 22.44
N GLU A 256 9.94 4.68 21.87
CA GLU A 256 8.67 4.82 22.60
C GLU A 256 8.13 3.47 23.10
N LEU A 257 8.52 2.38 22.43
CA LEU A 257 8.37 1.03 22.95
C LEU A 257 9.39 0.88 24.09
N ASP A 258 8.98 1.24 25.30
CA ASP A 258 9.73 1.07 26.56
C ASP A 258 9.94 -0.43 26.83
N VAL A 259 10.83 -1.06 26.06
CA VAL A 259 11.12 -2.49 26.19
C VAL A 259 12.47 -2.64 26.88
N ASP A 260 12.45 -3.28 28.06
CA ASP A 260 13.59 -3.86 28.78
C ASP A 260 14.27 -4.99 27.95
N VAL A 261 14.54 -4.74 26.67
CA VAL A 261 15.15 -5.68 25.75
C VAL A 261 16.64 -5.45 25.76
N ASN A 262 17.38 -6.54 25.83
CA ASN A 262 18.83 -6.55 25.71
C ASN A 262 19.29 -5.69 24.52
N GLU A 263 20.25 -4.78 24.74
CA GLU A 263 20.73 -3.83 23.73
C GLU A 263 21.08 -4.50 22.38
N GLY A 264 21.61 -5.72 22.42
CA GLY A 264 21.89 -6.52 21.23
C GLY A 264 20.67 -6.87 20.38
N SER A 265 19.56 -7.27 21.00
CA SER A 265 18.32 -7.62 20.30
C SER A 265 17.61 -6.38 19.73
N LEU A 266 17.73 -5.22 20.39
CA LEU A 266 17.26 -3.95 19.84
C LEU A 266 18.07 -3.54 18.60
N MET A 267 19.39 -3.76 18.61
CA MET A 267 20.26 -3.48 17.47
C MET A 267 19.94 -4.37 16.26
N GLU A 268 19.66 -5.65 16.47
CA GLU A 268 19.22 -6.56 15.39
C GLU A 268 17.89 -6.10 14.78
N LEU A 269 16.91 -5.79 15.63
CA LEU A 269 15.61 -5.27 15.23
C LEU A 269 15.74 -3.99 14.40
N HIS A 270 16.57 -3.05 14.87
CA HIS A 270 16.88 -1.82 14.14
C HIS A 270 17.52 -2.11 12.78
N GLY A 271 18.44 -3.08 12.72
CA GLY A 271 19.08 -3.52 11.49
C GLY A 271 18.09 -4.06 10.45
N HIS A 272 17.11 -4.88 10.85
CA HIS A 272 16.06 -5.37 9.96
C HIS A 272 15.16 -4.25 9.46
N ILE A 273 14.71 -3.36 10.35
CA ILE A 273 13.87 -2.22 10.01
C ILE A 273 14.57 -1.31 8.98
N ALA A 274 15.83 -0.97 9.22
CA ALA A 274 16.61 -0.15 8.29
C ALA A 274 16.80 -0.82 6.91
N ARG A 275 16.89 -2.15 6.84
CA ARG A 275 16.92 -2.88 5.56
C ARG A 275 15.58 -2.78 4.83
N PHE A 276 14.46 -3.01 5.51
CA PHE A 276 13.12 -2.88 4.93
C PHE A 276 12.89 -1.46 4.37
N GLN A 277 13.20 -0.43 5.17
CA GLN A 277 13.09 0.97 4.76
C GLN A 277 13.90 1.28 3.50
N ARG A 278 15.17 0.84 3.44
CA ARG A 278 16.03 1.03 2.26
C ARG A 278 15.48 0.32 1.02
N GLN A 279 15.00 -0.91 1.16
CA GLN A 279 14.40 -1.63 0.05
C GLN A 279 13.14 -0.93 -0.45
N CYS A 280 12.27 -0.45 0.46
CA CYS A 280 11.11 0.37 0.09
C CYS A 280 11.51 1.63 -0.69
N LEU A 281 12.53 2.37 -0.24
CA LEU A 281 13.03 3.54 -0.98
C LEU A 281 13.54 3.16 -2.38
N GLY A 282 14.23 2.03 -2.52
CA GLY A 282 14.67 1.49 -3.81
C GLY A 282 13.54 1.14 -4.77
N LEU A 283 12.32 0.92 -4.29
CA LEU A 283 11.15 0.71 -5.16
C LEU A 283 10.74 1.97 -5.92
N LEU A 284 11.04 3.16 -5.39
CA LEU A 284 10.73 4.43 -6.09
C LEU A 284 11.52 4.56 -7.39
N SER A 285 12.79 4.15 -7.44
CA SER A 285 13.56 4.20 -8.69
C SER A 285 12.99 3.24 -9.74
N ARG A 286 12.46 2.10 -9.29
CA ARG A 286 11.92 1.07 -10.18
C ARG A 286 10.52 1.39 -10.72
N PHE A 287 9.61 1.84 -9.86
CA PHE A 287 8.20 2.06 -10.21
C PHE A 287 7.83 3.53 -10.37
N GLY A 288 8.56 4.41 -9.69
CA GLY A 288 8.40 5.85 -9.81
C GLY A 288 9.22 6.47 -10.93
N GLY A 289 10.26 5.79 -11.46
CA GLY A 289 11.19 6.28 -12.48
C GLY A 289 10.92 5.81 -13.92
N ALA A 290 11.86 6.11 -14.83
CA ALA A 290 11.78 5.77 -16.27
C ALA A 290 11.62 4.27 -16.57
N ASP A 291 12.04 3.40 -15.65
CA ASP A 291 11.92 1.94 -15.78
C ASP A 291 10.47 1.43 -15.75
N ARG A 292 9.52 2.21 -15.19
CA ARG A 292 8.08 1.92 -15.25
C ARG A 292 7.63 1.69 -16.69
N LEU A 293 8.09 2.53 -17.62
CA LEU A 293 7.68 2.48 -19.03
C LEU A 293 8.25 1.24 -19.76
N ARG A 294 9.42 0.75 -19.35
CA ARG A 294 10.06 -0.44 -19.93
C ARG A 294 9.29 -1.71 -19.55
N GLN A 295 8.82 -1.79 -18.30
CA GLN A 295 8.07 -2.96 -17.80
C GLN A 295 6.72 -3.13 -18.50
N PHE A 296 6.01 -2.03 -18.80
CA PHE A 296 4.75 -2.10 -19.58
C PHE A 296 4.95 -2.60 -21.01
N LYS A 297 6.06 -2.25 -21.67
CA LYS A 297 6.32 -2.65 -23.07
C LYS A 297 6.60 -4.15 -23.25
N PHE A 298 7.22 -4.81 -22.27
CA PHE A 298 7.49 -6.25 -22.35
C PHE A 298 6.24 -7.12 -22.17
N GLN A 299 5.21 -6.61 -21.48
CA GLN A 299 4.00 -7.37 -21.17
C GLN A 299 2.91 -7.25 -22.26
N ASP A 300 2.94 -6.18 -23.08
CA ASP A 300 2.01 -5.99 -24.21
C ASP A 300 2.12 -7.09 -25.29
N ASN A 301 3.23 -7.83 -25.36
CA ASN A 301 3.47 -8.83 -26.41
C ASN A 301 2.85 -10.23 -26.16
N ASN A 302 2.38 -10.59 -24.95
CA ASN A 302 2.23 -12.02 -24.58
C ASN A 302 0.84 -12.62 -24.26
N ALA A 303 -0.31 -11.92 -24.21
CA ALA A 303 -1.61 -12.64 -23.98
C ALA A 303 -2.88 -11.86 -24.38
N GLU A 304 -3.70 -12.32 -25.36
CA GLU A 304 -4.80 -11.55 -25.98
C GLU A 304 -6.17 -11.48 -25.26
N GLY A 305 -6.49 -12.36 -24.30
CA GLY A 305 -7.89 -12.48 -23.82
C GLY A 305 -8.31 -11.68 -22.59
N ASP A 306 -7.36 -11.30 -21.71
CA ASP A 306 -7.63 -10.74 -20.36
C ASP A 306 -6.79 -9.47 -20.06
N ARG A 307 -6.41 -8.76 -21.13
CA ARG A 307 -5.41 -7.68 -21.12
C ARG A 307 -5.82 -6.47 -20.28
N VAL A 308 -7.08 -6.03 -20.41
CA VAL A 308 -7.50 -4.72 -19.91
C VAL A 308 -7.70 -4.72 -18.39
N SER A 309 -8.30 -5.78 -17.82
CA SER A 309 -8.52 -5.85 -16.36
C SER A 309 -7.20 -6.04 -15.60
N LYS A 310 -6.31 -6.89 -16.12
CA LYS A 310 -4.97 -7.11 -15.52
C LYS A 310 -4.08 -5.88 -15.58
N LYS A 311 -4.14 -5.12 -16.67
CA LYS A 311 -3.38 -3.86 -16.81
C LYS A 311 -3.83 -2.81 -15.79
N ASP A 312 -5.14 -2.66 -15.59
CA ASP A 312 -5.68 -1.72 -14.61
C ASP A 312 -5.29 -2.11 -13.17
N GLU A 313 -5.24 -3.41 -12.86
CA GLU A 313 -4.81 -3.91 -11.55
C GLU A 313 -3.31 -3.69 -11.30
N ILE A 314 -2.47 -3.93 -12.31
CA ILE A 314 -1.03 -3.66 -12.26
C ILE A 314 -0.77 -2.16 -12.06
N GLU A 315 -1.45 -1.32 -12.83
CA GLU A 315 -1.35 0.14 -12.73
C GLU A 315 -1.75 0.63 -11.33
N LEU A 316 -2.86 0.13 -10.78
CA LEU A 316 -3.30 0.45 -9.42
C LEU A 316 -2.27 0.03 -8.37
N ALA A 317 -1.74 -1.19 -8.47
CA ALA A 317 -0.75 -1.69 -7.52
C ALA A 317 0.54 -0.89 -7.55
N MET A 318 1.04 -0.50 -8.74
CA MET A 318 2.22 0.35 -8.88
C MET A 318 2.02 1.72 -8.25
N GLN A 319 0.86 2.37 -8.49
CA GLN A 319 0.54 3.65 -7.86
C GLN A 319 0.42 3.53 -6.34
N GLN A 320 -0.15 2.43 -5.84
CA GLN A 320 -0.25 2.16 -4.40
C GLN A 320 1.14 2.00 -3.77
N ILE A 321 2.06 1.27 -4.41
CA ILE A 321 3.45 1.13 -3.96
C ILE A 321 4.11 2.51 -3.84
N CYS A 322 4.03 3.33 -4.90
CA CYS A 322 4.59 4.69 -4.87
C CYS A 322 3.97 5.52 -3.74
N ALA A 323 2.64 5.53 -3.61
CA ALA A 323 1.95 6.26 -2.55
C ALA A 323 2.40 5.82 -1.15
N ASN A 324 2.51 4.52 -0.89
CA ASN A 324 2.93 4.00 0.41
C ASN A 324 4.37 4.38 0.75
N VAL A 325 5.30 4.31 -0.22
CA VAL A 325 6.69 4.73 0.03
C VAL A 325 6.76 6.24 0.25
N MET A 326 5.95 7.02 -0.45
CA MET A 326 5.84 8.47 -0.22
C MET A 326 5.25 8.80 1.17
N GLU A 327 4.27 8.03 1.63
CA GLU A 327 3.71 8.13 2.99
C GLU A 327 4.78 7.85 4.05
N TYR A 328 5.60 6.82 3.84
CA TYR A 328 6.75 6.53 4.70
C TYR A 328 7.70 7.74 4.77
N CYS A 329 8.11 8.27 3.62
CA CYS A 329 9.01 9.43 3.55
C CYS A 329 8.42 10.67 4.24
N GLN A 330 7.12 10.92 4.05
CA GLN A 330 6.42 12.03 4.69
C GLN A 330 6.45 11.90 6.21
N SER A 331 6.07 10.73 6.72
CA SER A 331 5.98 10.45 8.15
C SER A 331 7.36 10.54 8.82
N PHE A 332 8.39 10.01 8.16
CA PHE A 332 9.79 10.13 8.57
C PHE A 332 10.19 11.60 8.76
N ILE A 333 9.92 12.46 7.77
CA ILE A 333 10.31 13.87 7.81
C ILE A 333 9.51 14.64 8.88
N GLN A 334 8.23 14.31 9.05
CA GLN A 334 7.37 14.97 10.04
C GLN A 334 7.81 14.68 11.48
N GLN A 335 8.18 13.44 11.79
CA GLN A 335 8.66 13.06 13.13
C GLN A 335 10.01 13.68 13.48
N ASN A 336 10.88 13.89 12.48
CA ASN A 336 12.19 14.51 12.67
C ASN A 336 12.17 16.05 12.57
N SER A 337 10.99 16.67 12.48
CA SER A 337 10.84 18.11 12.21
C SER A 337 11.22 19.04 13.37
N SER A 338 11.37 18.51 14.59
CA SER A 338 11.78 19.29 15.77
C SER A 338 13.23 19.80 15.69
N ASN A 339 14.09 19.17 14.88
CA ASN A 339 15.49 19.55 14.68
C ASN A 339 15.75 19.99 13.22
N LEU A 340 15.21 21.14 12.81
CA LEU A 340 15.32 21.65 11.42
C LEU A 340 16.76 21.75 10.86
N GLN A 341 17.76 21.83 11.74
CA GLN A 341 19.17 21.98 11.39
C GLN A 341 19.91 20.66 11.15
N SER A 342 19.27 19.51 11.41
CA SER A 342 19.94 18.20 11.30
C SER A 342 19.78 17.58 9.91
N ALA A 343 20.89 17.14 9.32
CA ALA A 343 20.95 16.29 8.12
C ALA A 343 20.12 15.01 8.22
N ALA A 344 19.75 14.62 9.45
CA ALA A 344 18.93 13.45 9.77
C ALA A 344 17.53 13.46 9.12
N MET A 345 17.06 14.60 8.60
CA MET A 345 15.78 14.68 7.88
C MET A 345 15.87 14.29 6.39
N CYS A 346 17.06 14.21 5.80
CA CYS A 346 17.20 13.99 4.36
C CYS A 346 17.17 12.52 3.99
N LEU A 347 16.26 12.14 3.09
CA LEU A 347 16.14 10.78 2.53
C LEU A 347 16.66 10.71 1.09
N PHE A 348 16.88 11.86 0.45
CA PHE A 348 17.30 11.97 -0.94
C PHE A 348 18.54 12.86 -1.06
N THR A 349 19.49 12.47 -1.91
CA THR A 349 20.70 13.28 -2.19
C THR A 349 20.34 14.53 -2.99
N PRO A 350 21.17 15.60 -2.98
CA PRO A 350 20.88 16.84 -3.69
C PRO A 350 20.95 16.72 -5.23
N SER A 351 21.20 15.53 -5.79
CA SER A 351 21.24 15.34 -7.24
C SER A 351 19.85 15.31 -7.85
N LEU A 352 19.62 16.19 -8.83
CA LEU A 352 18.46 16.13 -9.75
C LEU A 352 18.74 15.38 -11.04
N SER A 353 20.01 15.02 -11.29
CA SER A 353 20.33 14.13 -12.41
C SER A 353 19.71 12.76 -12.14
N GLU A 354 18.91 12.29 -13.10
CA GLU A 354 18.56 10.88 -13.14
C GLU A 354 19.87 10.11 -13.26
N THR A 355 20.02 9.02 -12.49
CA THR A 355 20.95 7.96 -12.86
C THR A 355 20.40 7.28 -14.11
N VAL A 356 20.32 8.02 -15.22
CA VAL A 356 20.23 7.46 -16.55
C VAL A 356 21.51 6.66 -16.66
N ASN A 357 21.38 5.33 -16.56
CA ASN A 357 22.41 4.43 -17.03
C ASN A 357 22.90 4.99 -18.35
N ARG A 358 24.18 5.36 -18.39
CA ARG A 358 24.92 5.76 -19.60
C ARG A 358 24.30 5.05 -20.80
N ASP A 359 23.63 5.82 -21.65
CA ASP A 359 23.31 5.40 -23.01
C ASP A 359 24.64 5.17 -23.72
N GLY A 360 25.09 3.92 -23.67
CA GLY A 360 26.23 3.42 -24.39
C GLY A 360 25.83 2.03 -24.87
N ALA A 361 25.54 1.93 -26.17
CA ALA A 361 25.23 0.68 -26.85
C ALA A 361 26.35 -0.36 -26.62
N ARG A 362 26.20 -1.20 -25.59
CA ARG A 362 26.93 -2.47 -25.46
C ARG A 362 26.03 -3.54 -24.84
N GLN A 363 26.05 -4.67 -25.52
CA GLN A 363 25.29 -5.89 -25.36
C GLN A 363 25.33 -6.48 -23.95
N ASP A 364 24.24 -7.17 -23.58
CA ASP A 364 24.17 -8.34 -22.71
C ASP A 364 25.15 -8.42 -21.53
N THR A 365 24.83 -7.78 -20.41
CA THR A 365 25.04 -8.34 -19.06
C THR A 365 24.26 -7.49 -18.04
N GLN A 366 23.48 -8.16 -17.19
CA GLN A 366 22.88 -7.68 -15.92
C GLN A 366 22.71 -6.15 -15.77
N VAL A 367 21.45 -5.69 -15.78
CA VAL A 367 21.09 -4.31 -15.37
C VAL A 367 21.83 -4.00 -14.06
N PRO A 368 22.69 -2.96 -14.01
CA PRO A 368 23.44 -2.68 -12.80
C PRO A 368 22.44 -2.24 -11.74
N VAL A 369 22.14 -3.16 -10.83
CA VAL A 369 21.33 -2.91 -9.64
C VAL A 369 22.02 -1.78 -8.91
N VAL A 370 21.39 -0.60 -8.85
CA VAL A 370 21.84 0.49 -7.98
C VAL A 370 22.03 -0.14 -6.59
N PRO A 371 23.24 -0.12 -6.01
CA PRO A 371 23.48 -0.76 -4.73
C PRO A 371 22.44 -0.22 -3.74
N TYR A 372 21.72 -1.11 -3.08
CA TYR A 372 20.67 -0.80 -2.09
C TYR A 372 21.15 0.06 -0.91
N TRP A 373 22.45 0.37 -0.88
CA TRP A 373 23.13 1.24 0.06
C TRP A 373 23.24 2.71 -0.41
N ARG A 374 23.03 3.04 -1.69
CA ARG A 374 23.04 4.44 -2.17
C ARG A 374 21.64 5.05 -2.05
N LEU A 375 21.56 6.19 -1.35
CA LEU A 375 20.31 6.96 -1.31
C LEU A 375 19.95 7.47 -2.72
N PRO A 376 18.68 7.41 -3.12
CA PRO A 376 18.22 7.98 -4.38
C PRO A 376 18.41 9.51 -4.39
N GLY A 377 18.63 10.08 -5.57
CA GLY A 377 18.66 11.54 -5.74
C GLY A 377 17.27 12.16 -5.74
N LEU A 378 17.17 13.44 -5.39
CA LEU A 378 15.93 14.21 -5.40
C LEU A 378 15.28 14.27 -6.80
N GLY A 379 16.04 13.98 -7.85
CA GLY A 379 15.54 13.81 -9.22
C GLY A 379 14.38 12.82 -9.35
N ILE A 380 14.37 11.72 -8.56
CA ILE A 380 13.27 10.75 -8.60
C ILE A 380 11.95 11.36 -8.14
N ILE A 381 11.98 12.29 -7.19
CA ILE A 381 10.79 12.99 -6.67
C ILE A 381 10.24 13.94 -7.72
N ILE A 382 11.11 14.68 -8.43
CA ILE A 382 10.68 15.56 -9.52
C ILE A 382 10.11 14.75 -10.68
N TYR A 383 10.74 13.63 -11.05
CA TYR A 383 10.24 12.76 -12.09
C TYR A 383 8.86 12.19 -11.72
N LEU A 384 8.72 11.63 -10.51
CA LEU A 384 7.45 11.10 -10.01
C LEU A 384 6.37 12.18 -10.00
N LEU A 385 6.68 13.41 -9.57
CA LEU A 385 5.76 14.55 -9.60
C LEU A 385 5.27 14.86 -11.03
N LYS A 386 6.19 14.91 -12.00
CA LYS A 386 5.85 15.17 -13.43
C LYS A 386 5.01 14.04 -14.01
N GLN A 387 5.36 12.79 -13.70
CA GLN A 387 4.64 11.62 -14.18
C GLN A 387 3.24 11.55 -13.59
N SER A 388 3.10 11.66 -12.26
CA SER A 388 1.80 11.66 -11.59
C SER A 388 0.90 12.81 -12.04
N ALA A 389 1.46 14.00 -12.32
CA ALA A 389 0.69 15.10 -12.89
C ALA A 389 0.18 14.79 -14.31
N THR A 390 0.96 14.06 -15.12
CA THR A 390 0.55 13.65 -16.48
C THR A 390 -0.49 12.53 -16.43
N ASP A 391 -0.26 11.52 -15.60
CA ASP A 391 -1.18 10.39 -15.39
C ASP A 391 -2.52 10.86 -14.85
N PHE A 392 -2.51 11.87 -13.96
CA PHE A 392 -3.72 12.46 -13.40
C PHE A 392 -4.72 12.91 -14.48
N PHE A 393 -4.27 13.64 -15.50
CA PHE A 393 -5.15 14.09 -16.58
C PHE A 393 -5.70 12.92 -17.40
N SER A 394 -4.86 11.91 -17.70
CA SER A 394 -5.29 10.68 -18.37
C SER A 394 -6.38 9.94 -17.59
N TYR A 395 -6.19 9.78 -16.28
CA TYR A 395 -7.18 9.15 -15.39
C TYR A 395 -8.45 9.98 -15.28
N TYR A 396 -8.33 11.31 -15.22
CA TYR A 396 -9.45 12.23 -15.11
C TYR A 396 -10.35 12.16 -16.35
N ASP A 397 -9.74 12.19 -17.55
CA ASP A 397 -10.47 12.06 -18.81
C ASP A 397 -11.11 10.68 -18.97
N SER A 398 -10.42 9.62 -18.56
CA SER A 398 -10.97 8.25 -18.55
C SER A 398 -12.14 8.09 -17.58
N HIS A 399 -12.02 8.66 -16.37
CA HIS A 399 -13.08 8.69 -15.37
C HIS A 399 -14.31 9.43 -15.89
N ARG A 400 -14.12 10.65 -16.44
CA ARG A 400 -15.23 11.46 -17.00
C ARG A 400 -15.94 10.75 -18.13
N ARG A 401 -15.20 10.12 -19.05
CA ARG A 401 -15.79 9.29 -20.12
C ARG A 401 -16.60 8.12 -19.56
N SER A 402 -16.09 7.43 -18.55
CA SER A 402 -16.77 6.28 -17.94
C SER A 402 -18.06 6.69 -17.20
N VAL A 403 -18.05 7.83 -16.51
CA VAL A 403 -19.25 8.40 -15.87
C VAL A 403 -20.31 8.78 -16.92
N ASN A 404 -19.92 9.44 -18.01
CA ASN A 404 -20.84 9.77 -19.09
C ASN A 404 -21.45 8.53 -19.74
N LYS A 405 -20.68 7.44 -19.89
CA LYS A 405 -21.18 6.14 -20.35
C LYS A 405 -22.16 5.53 -19.36
N LEU A 406 -21.91 5.63 -18.05
CA LEU A 406 -22.81 5.09 -17.01
C LEU A 406 -24.16 5.83 -16.98
N GLN A 407 -24.16 7.14 -17.20
CA GLN A 407 -25.39 7.94 -17.28
C GLN A 407 -26.24 7.56 -18.51
N ASN A 408 -25.59 7.22 -19.63
CA ASN A 408 -26.23 6.95 -20.92
C ASN A 408 -26.13 5.48 -21.37
N VAL A 409 -26.08 4.50 -20.45
CA VAL A 409 -25.82 3.08 -20.79
C VAL A 409 -26.81 2.53 -21.82
N GLU A 410 -28.07 2.92 -21.73
CA GLU A 410 -29.12 2.46 -22.64
C GLU A 410 -28.98 2.99 -24.07
N GLN A 411 -28.16 4.02 -24.27
CA GLN A 411 -27.88 4.64 -25.57
C GLN A 411 -26.53 4.20 -26.16
N LEU A 412 -25.79 3.32 -25.47
CA LEU A 412 -24.50 2.84 -25.97
C LEU A 412 -24.68 1.87 -27.16
N PRO A 413 -23.71 1.85 -28.10
CA PRO A 413 -23.70 0.87 -29.18
C PRO A 413 -23.76 -0.58 -28.65
N PRO A 414 -24.45 -1.49 -29.34
CA PRO A 414 -24.59 -2.88 -28.89
C PRO A 414 -23.25 -3.62 -28.80
N ASP A 415 -22.29 -3.27 -29.67
CA ASP A 415 -20.94 -3.82 -29.65
C ASP A 415 -20.16 -3.40 -28.40
N GLU A 416 -20.32 -2.15 -27.96
CA GLU A 416 -19.69 -1.63 -26.74
C GLU A 416 -20.31 -2.25 -25.47
N ILE A 417 -21.64 -2.43 -25.45
CA ILE A 417 -22.32 -3.16 -24.37
C ILE A 417 -21.82 -4.61 -24.33
N LYS A 418 -21.63 -5.25 -25.49
CA LYS A 418 -21.11 -6.62 -25.58
C LYS A 418 -19.69 -6.70 -25.04
N GLU A 419 -18.80 -5.77 -25.38
CA GLU A 419 -17.43 -5.69 -24.87
C GLU A 419 -17.40 -5.50 -23.34
N LEU A 420 -18.22 -4.60 -22.81
CA LEU A 420 -18.35 -4.39 -21.36
C LEU A 420 -18.82 -5.66 -20.64
N CYS A 421 -19.77 -6.40 -21.24
CA CYS A 421 -20.25 -7.67 -20.70
C CYS A 421 -19.20 -8.79 -20.79
N GLN A 422 -18.41 -8.85 -21.87
CA GLN A 422 -17.36 -9.87 -22.07
C GLN A 422 -16.33 -9.87 -20.96
N SER A 423 -16.01 -8.70 -20.42
CA SER A 423 -15.09 -8.56 -19.28
C SER A 423 -15.63 -9.10 -17.94
N VAL A 424 -16.95 -9.30 -17.81
CA VAL A 424 -17.59 -9.81 -16.58
C VAL A 424 -18.04 -11.26 -16.74
N MET A 425 -18.51 -11.61 -17.93
CA MET A 425 -18.95 -12.95 -18.29
C MET A 425 -18.32 -13.33 -19.63
N PRO A 426 -17.19 -14.06 -19.64
CA PRO A 426 -16.48 -14.42 -20.87
C PRO A 426 -17.29 -15.33 -21.81
N ALA A 427 -18.23 -16.12 -21.27
CA ALA A 427 -19.06 -17.05 -22.02
C ALA A 427 -20.55 -16.82 -21.74
N GLY A 428 -21.40 -17.06 -22.75
CA GLY A 428 -22.86 -17.04 -22.62
C GLY A 428 -23.54 -15.68 -22.75
N ILE A 429 -22.81 -14.64 -23.18
CA ILE A 429 -23.35 -13.26 -23.31
C ILE A 429 -24.44 -13.17 -24.37
N ASP A 430 -24.32 -13.94 -25.45
CA ASP A 430 -25.32 -13.93 -26.51
C ASP A 430 -26.64 -14.59 -26.08
N LYS A 431 -26.66 -15.29 -24.92
CA LYS A 431 -27.84 -15.98 -24.37
C LYS A 431 -28.65 -15.14 -23.36
N ILE A 432 -28.12 -13.99 -22.92
CA ILE A 432 -28.78 -13.13 -21.92
C ILE A 432 -29.57 -11.99 -22.57
N SER A 433 -30.62 -11.53 -21.90
CA SER A 433 -31.49 -10.47 -22.42
C SER A 433 -30.77 -9.12 -22.50
N THR A 434 -31.25 -8.21 -23.35
CA THR A 434 -30.69 -6.85 -23.47
C THR A 434 -30.72 -6.10 -22.14
N ALA A 435 -31.78 -6.26 -21.34
CA ALA A 435 -31.88 -5.68 -20.00
C ALA A 435 -30.78 -6.21 -19.06
N GLN A 436 -30.52 -7.52 -19.10
CA GLN A 436 -29.44 -8.15 -18.31
C GLN A 436 -28.05 -7.69 -18.76
N LYS A 437 -27.84 -7.55 -20.08
CA LYS A 437 -26.60 -6.96 -20.64
C LYS A 437 -26.39 -5.53 -20.13
N CYS A 438 -27.43 -4.69 -20.12
CA CYS A 438 -27.34 -3.33 -19.56
C CYS A 438 -26.98 -3.33 -18.06
N VAL A 439 -27.55 -4.24 -17.26
CA VAL A 439 -27.20 -4.36 -15.84
C VAL A 439 -25.74 -4.79 -15.64
N LEU A 440 -25.24 -5.76 -16.42
CA LEU A 440 -23.84 -6.18 -16.35
C LEU A 440 -22.89 -5.06 -16.81
N ALA A 441 -23.23 -4.34 -17.88
CA ALA A 441 -22.48 -3.19 -18.35
C ALA A 441 -22.42 -2.07 -17.30
N ARG A 442 -23.55 -1.74 -16.65
CA ARG A 442 -23.60 -0.80 -15.51
C ARG A 442 -22.66 -1.26 -14.39
N ARG A 443 -22.71 -2.54 -14.00
CA ARG A 443 -21.84 -3.10 -12.96
C ARG A 443 -20.35 -2.99 -13.32
N ARG A 444 -19.97 -3.24 -14.58
CA ARG A 444 -18.59 -3.07 -15.06
C ARG A 444 -18.16 -1.60 -15.04
N LEU A 445 -19.00 -0.70 -15.54
CA LEU A 445 -18.72 0.74 -15.54
C LEU A 445 -18.52 1.29 -14.13
N VAL A 446 -19.34 0.87 -13.16
CA VAL A 446 -19.15 1.24 -11.75
C VAL A 446 -17.79 0.77 -11.22
N LYS A 447 -17.36 -0.47 -11.53
CA LYS A 447 -16.02 -0.94 -11.16
C LYS A 447 -14.91 -0.09 -11.79
N LEU A 448 -15.02 0.24 -13.08
CA LEU A 448 -14.04 1.09 -13.79
C LEU A 448 -13.98 2.50 -13.21
N ILE A 449 -15.12 3.11 -12.93
CA ILE A 449 -15.23 4.44 -12.30
C ILE A 449 -14.55 4.42 -10.93
N ASN A 450 -14.87 3.43 -10.09
CA ASN A 450 -14.26 3.30 -8.76
C ASN A 450 -12.75 3.10 -8.83
N ASN A 451 -12.25 2.29 -9.78
CA ASN A 451 -10.82 2.09 -9.97
C ASN A 451 -10.12 3.39 -10.41
N ARG A 452 -10.69 4.13 -11.38
CA ARG A 452 -10.13 5.41 -11.81
C ARG A 452 -10.20 6.48 -10.72
N ALA A 453 -11.26 6.49 -9.91
CA ALA A 453 -11.37 7.37 -8.74
C ALA A 453 -10.26 7.10 -7.70
N LYS A 454 -9.94 5.82 -7.45
CA LYS A 454 -8.80 5.42 -6.59
C LYS A 454 -7.47 5.91 -7.17
N LEU A 455 -7.22 5.67 -8.46
CA LEU A 455 -6.01 6.16 -9.14
C LEU A 455 -5.87 7.69 -9.04
N LEU A 456 -6.96 8.43 -9.24
CA LEU A 456 -6.98 9.90 -9.09
C LEU A 456 -6.61 10.32 -7.66
N SER A 457 -7.17 9.65 -6.64
CA SER A 457 -6.80 9.95 -5.25
C SER A 457 -5.33 9.65 -4.94
N LEU A 458 -4.80 8.53 -5.46
CA LEU A 458 -3.39 8.18 -5.29
C LEU A 458 -2.48 9.20 -5.99
N CYS A 459 -2.80 9.61 -7.22
CA CYS A 459 -2.03 10.65 -7.92
C CYS A 459 -2.04 11.98 -7.17
N SER A 460 -3.21 12.43 -6.68
CA SER A 460 -3.30 13.66 -5.89
C SER A 460 -2.44 13.58 -4.63
N TYR A 461 -2.52 12.45 -3.91
CA TYR A 461 -1.73 12.22 -2.70
C TYR A 461 -0.22 12.20 -2.99
N ILE A 462 0.21 11.50 -4.05
CA ILE A 462 1.61 11.46 -4.47
C ILE A 462 2.10 12.87 -4.85
N ILE A 463 1.31 13.65 -5.60
CA ILE A 463 1.67 15.02 -6.00
C ILE A 463 1.88 15.91 -4.78
N GLU A 464 0.94 15.91 -3.84
CA GLU A 464 1.01 16.70 -2.61
C GLU A 464 2.23 16.31 -1.77
N THR A 465 2.49 15.02 -1.65
CA THR A 465 3.61 14.49 -0.87
C THR A 465 4.95 14.76 -1.55
N CYS A 466 5.05 14.62 -2.88
CA CYS A 466 6.23 15.01 -3.65
C CYS A 466 6.57 16.48 -3.45
N LEU A 467 5.58 17.38 -3.51
CA LEU A 467 5.78 18.80 -3.27
C LEU A 467 6.26 19.09 -1.85
N PHE A 468 5.70 18.41 -0.85
CA PHE A 468 6.12 18.54 0.54
C PHE A 468 7.58 18.09 0.72
N ILE A 469 7.93 16.90 0.23
CA ILE A 469 9.29 16.35 0.33
C ILE A 469 10.29 17.24 -0.40
N LEU A 470 9.96 17.66 -1.63
CA LEU A 470 10.79 18.54 -2.44
C LEU A 470 11.05 19.86 -1.72
N TRP A 471 10.00 20.48 -1.17
CA TRP A 471 10.13 21.70 -0.37
C TRP A 471 11.07 21.51 0.82
N ARG A 472 10.88 20.46 1.63
CA ARG A 472 11.70 20.22 2.83
C ARG A 472 13.17 19.93 2.50
N HIS A 473 13.44 19.19 1.41
CA HIS A 473 14.81 18.92 0.98
C HIS A 473 15.48 20.18 0.43
N LEU A 474 14.79 20.97 -0.40
CA LEU A 474 15.32 22.24 -0.90
C LEU A 474 15.58 23.25 0.22
N GLU A 475 14.68 23.33 1.21
CA GLU A 475 14.86 24.18 2.39
C GLU A 475 16.13 23.78 3.15
N TYR A 476 16.34 22.49 3.39
CA TYR A 476 17.55 22.00 4.03
C TYR A 476 18.81 22.31 3.19
N TYR A 477 18.86 21.90 1.93
CA TYR A 477 20.07 22.04 1.11
C TYR A 477 20.45 23.50 0.82
N LEU A 478 19.47 24.37 0.59
CA LEU A 478 19.72 25.77 0.23
C LEU A 478 19.93 26.67 1.46
N LEU A 479 19.25 26.39 2.59
CA LEU A 479 19.29 27.29 3.75
C LEU A 479 20.10 26.74 4.94
N HIS A 480 20.14 25.43 5.15
CA HIS A 480 20.69 24.83 6.37
C HIS A 480 21.97 24.01 6.15
N CYS A 481 22.21 23.52 4.93
CA CYS A 481 23.40 22.73 4.62
C CYS A 481 24.66 23.60 4.60
N THR A 482 25.66 23.23 5.41
CA THR A 482 27.01 23.83 5.41
C THR A 482 27.93 23.00 4.51
N PRO A 483 28.40 23.53 3.37
CA PRO A 483 29.25 22.81 2.42
C PRO A 483 30.65 22.54 3.00
N MET A 484 31.24 21.39 2.65
CA MET A 484 32.57 20.98 3.14
C MET A 484 33.70 21.91 2.69
N ASP A 485 33.54 22.62 1.57
CA ASP A 485 34.56 23.51 0.98
C ASP A 485 34.74 24.85 1.73
N SER A 486 33.91 25.12 2.74
CA SER A 486 34.06 26.31 3.58
C SER A 486 35.27 26.14 4.51
N GLN A 487 36.26 27.03 4.38
CA GLN A 487 37.58 26.93 5.03
C GLN A 487 37.59 27.01 6.58
N ASP A 488 36.43 27.02 7.24
CA ASP A 488 36.31 26.98 8.71
C ASP A 488 36.38 25.55 9.29
N SER A 489 36.50 24.53 8.44
CA SER A 489 36.57 23.11 8.82
C SER A 489 37.85 22.70 9.58
N LEU A 490 38.89 23.55 9.64
CA LEU A 490 40.07 23.32 10.48
C LEU A 490 39.84 23.62 11.97
N PHE A 491 38.81 24.40 12.33
CA PHE A 491 38.48 24.68 13.73
C PHE A 491 37.30 23.85 14.26
N ALA A 492 36.38 23.40 13.39
CA ALA A 492 35.29 22.50 13.77
C ALA A 492 35.76 21.06 14.05
N SER A 493 36.92 20.64 13.50
CA SER A 493 37.49 19.31 13.75
C SER A 493 38.04 19.11 15.16
N ARG A 494 38.13 20.14 16.01
CA ARG A 494 38.70 20.00 17.39
C ARG A 494 37.66 19.81 18.50
N THR A 495 36.38 20.09 18.28
CA THR A 495 35.34 19.89 19.31
C THR A 495 34.71 18.49 19.29
N LEU A 496 34.97 17.67 18.26
CA LEU A 496 34.50 16.28 18.17
C LEU A 496 35.44 15.23 18.81
N PHE A 497 36.64 15.60 19.25
CA PHE A 497 37.61 14.64 19.83
C PHE A 497 37.52 14.42 21.35
N LYS A 498 36.55 15.02 22.05
CA LYS A 498 36.41 14.86 23.52
C LYS A 498 35.18 14.11 24.02
N SER A 499 34.35 13.55 23.14
CA SER A 499 33.32 12.56 23.53
C SER A 499 33.65 11.18 22.98
N ARG A 500 34.78 10.61 23.44
CA ARG A 500 35.06 9.18 23.29
C ARG A 500 34.47 8.45 24.49
N ARG A 501 33.14 8.37 24.55
CA ARG A 501 32.44 7.35 25.35
C ARG A 501 31.61 6.52 24.38
N LEU A 502 32.04 5.27 24.23
CA LEU A 502 31.33 4.12 23.67
C LEU A 502 30.53 4.40 22.39
N GLN A 503 31.20 4.13 21.29
CA GLN A 503 30.69 4.19 19.93
C GLN A 503 29.62 3.11 19.74
N GLU A 504 28.34 3.52 19.75
CA GLU A 504 27.24 2.74 19.21
C GLU A 504 27.47 2.50 17.70
N PRO A 505 27.28 1.28 17.18
CA PRO A 505 27.35 1.01 15.76
C PRO A 505 26.02 1.40 15.10
N ASN A 506 25.70 2.69 15.08
CA ASN A 506 24.62 3.20 14.24
C ASN A 506 25.03 3.01 12.77
N LEU A 507 24.40 2.06 12.08
CA LEU A 507 24.54 1.81 10.65
C LEU A 507 23.96 2.99 9.87
N ASP A 508 24.81 3.98 9.67
CA ASP A 508 24.47 5.31 9.21
C ASP A 508 23.84 5.35 7.80
N PHE A 509 22.55 5.73 7.75
CA PHE A 509 21.98 6.53 6.64
C PHE A 509 22.83 7.79 6.33
N ARG A 510 23.74 8.15 7.25
CA ARG A 510 24.45 9.42 7.38
C ARG A 510 25.74 9.54 6.54
N SER A 511 26.30 8.43 6.06
CA SER A 511 27.59 8.49 5.34
C SER A 511 27.50 9.09 3.92
N GLY A 512 26.30 9.13 3.32
CA GLY A 512 26.10 9.68 1.96
C GLY A 512 25.73 11.17 1.93
N LEU A 513 25.16 11.71 3.01
CA LEU A 513 24.74 13.11 3.12
C LEU A 513 25.81 14.02 3.70
N SER A 514 26.89 13.44 4.25
CA SER A 514 28.00 14.14 4.89
C SER A 514 29.08 14.63 3.91
N GLN A 515 28.87 14.48 2.59
CA GLN A 515 29.82 14.86 1.53
C GLN A 515 29.14 15.73 0.45
N VAL A 516 28.37 16.75 0.85
CA VAL A 516 27.77 17.71 -0.11
C VAL A 516 28.70 18.91 -0.28
N ASN A 517 29.19 19.13 -1.50
CA ASN A 517 30.06 20.25 -1.84
C ASN A 517 29.24 21.47 -2.29
N GLN A 518 29.86 22.66 -2.32
CA GLN A 518 29.15 23.87 -2.75
C GLN A 518 28.68 23.78 -4.21
N HIS A 519 29.49 23.16 -5.07
CA HIS A 519 29.13 22.87 -6.46
C HIS A 519 27.84 22.04 -6.58
N ASP A 520 27.61 21.07 -5.69
CA ASP A 520 26.41 20.23 -5.73
C ASP A 520 25.15 21.04 -5.39
N ILE A 521 25.29 22.02 -4.49
CA ILE A 521 24.20 22.93 -4.09
C ILE A 521 23.88 23.90 -5.24
N ASP A 522 24.91 24.46 -5.89
CA ASP A 522 24.73 25.38 -7.02
C ASP A 522 24.10 24.67 -8.22
N GLN A 523 24.56 23.44 -8.50
CA GLN A 523 23.99 22.58 -9.54
C GLN A 523 22.53 22.22 -9.21
N LEU A 524 22.22 21.84 -7.96
CA LEU A 524 20.86 21.59 -7.50
C LEU A 524 19.97 22.82 -7.71
N GLN A 525 20.45 24.02 -7.38
CA GLN A 525 19.66 25.24 -7.54
C GLN A 525 19.34 25.51 -9.02
N SER A 526 20.35 25.42 -9.89
CA SER A 526 20.18 25.58 -11.35
C SER A 526 19.21 24.55 -11.93
N ASP A 527 19.42 23.27 -11.61
CA ASP A 527 18.59 22.18 -12.10
C ASP A 527 17.17 22.25 -11.56
N ALA A 528 16.98 22.68 -10.31
CA ALA A 528 15.66 22.79 -9.70
C ALA A 528 14.84 23.91 -10.35
N VAL A 529 15.46 25.04 -10.70
CA VAL A 529 14.82 26.14 -11.44
C VAL A 529 14.33 25.64 -12.81
N ASN A 530 15.16 24.88 -13.52
CA ASN A 530 14.81 24.32 -14.83
C ASN A 530 13.74 23.22 -14.72
N ALA A 531 13.90 22.31 -13.77
CA ALA A 531 13.04 21.14 -13.64
C ALA A 531 11.67 21.46 -13.04
N PHE A 532 11.58 22.48 -12.18
CA PHE A 532 10.34 23.01 -11.58
C PHE A 532 9.87 24.31 -12.26
N GLY A 533 9.94 24.36 -13.60
CA GLY A 533 9.55 25.53 -14.38
C GLY A 533 8.04 25.86 -14.40
N GLU A 534 7.67 26.97 -15.03
CA GLU A 534 6.29 27.51 -15.04
C GLU A 534 5.25 26.55 -15.63
N SER A 535 5.62 25.75 -16.62
CA SER A 535 4.73 24.78 -17.26
C SER A 535 4.25 23.70 -16.30
N LEU A 536 5.15 23.17 -15.47
CA LEU A 536 4.81 22.20 -14.42
C LEU A 536 3.97 22.86 -13.33
N GLN A 537 4.35 24.05 -12.87
CA GLN A 537 3.60 24.78 -11.86
C GLN A 537 2.16 25.07 -12.30
N LYS A 538 1.96 25.47 -13.57
CA LYS A 538 0.63 25.67 -14.15
C LYS A 538 -0.19 24.38 -14.14
N LYS A 539 0.39 23.27 -14.62
CA LYS A 539 -0.29 21.95 -14.60
C LYS A 539 -0.73 21.55 -13.19
N LEU A 540 0.11 21.77 -12.18
CA LEU A 540 -0.21 21.43 -10.79
C LEU A 540 -1.36 22.29 -10.22
N LEU A 541 -1.42 23.57 -10.58
CA LEU A 541 -2.52 24.46 -10.18
C LEU A 541 -3.84 24.08 -10.88
N ASP A 542 -3.78 23.64 -12.13
CA ASP A 542 -4.95 23.14 -12.87
C ASP A 542 -5.52 21.89 -12.18
N ILE A 543 -4.66 20.97 -11.73
CA ILE A 543 -5.05 19.77 -10.97
C ILE A 543 -5.76 20.14 -9.66
N GLU A 544 -5.20 21.08 -8.89
CA GLU A 544 -5.80 21.56 -7.65
C GLU A 544 -7.20 22.16 -7.90
N GLY A 545 -7.36 22.91 -9.00
CA GLY A 545 -8.62 23.50 -9.40
C GLY A 545 -9.69 22.47 -9.79
N LEU A 546 -9.31 21.41 -10.50
CA LEU A 546 -10.22 20.37 -10.98
C LEU A 546 -10.65 19.37 -9.90
N TYR A 547 -9.79 19.06 -8.95
CA TYR A 547 -9.99 17.93 -8.03
C TYR A 547 -9.79 18.27 -6.56
N SER A 548 -8.65 18.87 -6.17
CA SER A 548 -8.36 19.08 -4.75
C SER A 548 -9.30 20.09 -4.08
N LYS A 549 -9.71 21.17 -4.76
CA LYS A 549 -10.69 22.14 -4.23
C LYS A 549 -12.08 21.56 -3.97
N VAL A 550 -12.43 20.47 -4.67
CA VAL A 550 -13.71 19.79 -4.48
C VAL A 550 -13.69 18.93 -3.22
N ARG A 551 -12.50 18.49 -2.77
CA ARG A 551 -12.32 17.59 -1.62
C ARG A 551 -11.73 18.25 -0.36
N SER A 552 -10.98 19.33 -0.50
CA SER A 552 -10.34 20.07 0.60
C SER A 552 -10.68 21.56 0.53
N ARG A 553 -10.91 22.18 1.69
CA ARG A 553 -11.10 23.64 1.81
C ARG A 553 -9.79 24.42 1.64
N TYR A 554 -8.64 23.77 1.71
CA TYR A 554 -7.32 24.42 1.73
C TYR A 554 -6.53 24.14 0.45
N SER A 555 -5.91 25.19 -0.12
CA SER A 555 -5.05 25.10 -1.31
C SER A 555 -3.60 24.71 -0.94
N PHE A 556 -3.41 23.44 -0.57
CA PHE A 556 -2.11 22.91 -0.14
C PHE A 556 -1.07 22.93 -1.26
N ILE A 557 -1.46 22.55 -2.49
CA ILE A 557 -0.58 22.54 -3.66
C ILE A 557 -0.10 23.97 -3.97
N GLN A 558 -1.03 24.94 -4.00
CA GLN A 558 -0.69 26.34 -4.25
C GLN A 558 0.30 26.90 -3.21
N ALA A 559 0.11 26.58 -1.94
CA ALA A 559 1.00 27.02 -0.87
C ALA A 559 2.41 26.46 -1.04
N LEU A 560 2.55 25.16 -1.33
CA LEU A 560 3.85 24.52 -1.55
C LEU A 560 4.56 25.04 -2.80
N ILE A 561 3.84 25.24 -3.91
CA ILE A 561 4.41 25.86 -5.12
C ILE A 561 5.01 27.24 -4.80
N ARG A 562 4.28 28.07 -4.03
CA ARG A 562 4.79 29.39 -3.62
C ARG A 562 6.05 29.29 -2.75
N ARG A 563 6.09 28.35 -1.80
CA ARG A 563 7.26 28.14 -0.93
C ARG A 563 8.47 27.67 -1.73
N ILE A 564 8.32 26.66 -2.59
CA ILE A 564 9.41 26.16 -3.45
C ILE A 564 9.90 27.28 -4.37
N ARG A 565 8.99 28.05 -5.00
CA ARG A 565 9.37 29.19 -5.84
C ARG A 565 10.11 30.26 -5.06
N GLY A 566 9.72 30.52 -3.80
CA GLY A 566 10.42 31.44 -2.91
C GLY A 566 11.86 30.98 -2.65
N LEU A 567 12.05 29.69 -2.33
CA LEU A 567 13.38 29.11 -2.12
C LEU A 567 14.28 29.20 -3.36
N LEU A 568 13.74 28.87 -4.54
CA LEU A 568 14.52 28.89 -5.78
C LEU A 568 14.92 30.30 -6.24
N ARG A 569 14.23 31.34 -5.75
CA ARG A 569 14.54 32.76 -6.01
C ARG A 569 15.53 33.36 -5.01
N LEU A 570 15.76 32.71 -3.87
CA LEU A 570 16.79 33.14 -2.93
C LEU A 570 18.16 32.84 -3.56
N SER A 571 18.82 33.88 -4.04
CA SER A 571 20.26 33.84 -4.30
C SER A 571 20.94 33.74 -2.94
N ARG A 572 21.73 32.70 -2.68
CA ARG A 572 22.76 32.77 -1.64
C ARG A 572 23.73 33.87 -2.09
N ASN A 573 23.68 35.03 -1.44
CA ASN A 573 24.71 36.05 -1.59
C ASN A 573 25.97 35.62 -0.83
#